data_AF-A0A662XXN5-F1
#
_entry.id   AF-A0A662XXN5-F1
#
_cell.length_a   1.000
_cell.length_b   1.000
_cell.length_c   1.000
_cell.angle_alpha   90.00
_cell.angle_beta   90.00
_cell.angle_gamma   90.00
#
_symmetry.space_group_name_H-M   'P 1'
#
loop_
_entity.id
_entity.type
_entity.pdbx_description
1 polymer ?
#
loop_
_entity_poly.entity_id
_entity_poly.type
_entity_poly.pdbx_seq_one_letter_code
_entity_poly.pdbx_strand_id
1 'polypeptide(L)'
;MADGSSSSMDDGAQAQPQRQSLPLTADVVMDRAGVYDLLAMKELVLRDEELTELEPSCAQSLASLEILSLSHNRLSSLENFQHFGNLIEVSLAFRFCS
;
A
#
# COMPACT_ATOMS: atom_id res chain seq x y z
N MET A 1 58.56 -9.30 16.53
CA MET A 1 57.89 -7.99 16.52
C MET A 1 56.40 -8.27 16.51
N ALA A 2 55.73 -7.98 17.63
CA ALA A 2 54.29 -8.09 17.75
C ALA A 2 53.80 -6.83 18.47
N ASP A 3 53.02 -6.02 17.76
CA ASP A 3 51.88 -5.23 18.23
C ASP A 3 51.11 -4.85 16.94
N GLY A 4 49.78 -4.86 16.83
CA GLY A 4 48.74 -4.86 17.84
C GLY A 4 48.14 -3.46 17.98
N SER A 5 47.12 -3.13 17.16
CA SER A 5 46.01 -2.15 17.37
C SER A 5 45.52 -1.67 15.98
N SER A 6 44.34 -2.01 15.46
CA SER A 6 42.96 -1.77 15.92
C SER A 6 42.54 -0.29 15.86
N SER A 7 41.76 0.05 14.83
CA SER A 7 40.83 1.19 14.76
C SER A 7 40.02 1.01 13.47
N SER A 8 38.90 0.28 13.45
CA SER A 8 37.60 0.69 13.99
C SER A 8 37.10 1.98 13.35
N MET A 9 36.65 1.90 12.10
CA MET A 9 35.63 2.80 11.56
C MET A 9 34.43 1.94 11.21
N ASP A 10 33.60 1.81 12.23
CA ASP A 10 32.20 1.40 12.17
C ASP A 10 31.49 2.32 11.17
N ASP A 11 31.37 1.85 9.92
CA ASP A 11 30.46 2.45 8.95
C ASP A 11 29.05 2.10 9.43
N GLY A 12 28.54 2.99 10.29
CA GLY A 12 27.20 2.94 10.82
C GLY A 12 26.22 2.86 9.66
N ALA A 13 25.83 1.63 9.33
CA ALA A 13 24.78 1.32 8.40
C ALA A 13 23.53 2.05 8.89
N GLN A 14 23.27 3.21 8.30
CA GLN A 14 21.98 3.86 8.36
C GLN A 14 21.03 2.89 7.66
N ALA A 15 20.48 1.95 8.42
CA ALA A 15 19.34 1.15 8.01
C ALA A 15 18.19 2.15 7.85
N GLN A 16 18.11 2.75 6.67
CA GLN A 16 16.91 3.44 6.24
C GLN A 16 15.78 2.44 6.44
N PRO A 17 14.70 2.78 7.16
CA PRO A 17 13.57 1.88 7.28
C PRO A 17 13.16 1.54 5.85
N GLN A 18 13.35 0.27 5.49
CA GLN A 18 12.95 -0.26 4.21
C GLN A 18 11.44 -0.08 4.19
N ARG A 19 10.98 1.00 3.53
CA ARG A 19 9.57 1.30 3.30
C ARG A 19 9.00 0.10 2.53
N GLN A 20 8.39 -0.84 3.25
CA GLN A 20 7.94 -2.10 2.69
C GLN A 20 6.68 -1.82 1.88
N SER A 21 6.72 -2.17 0.60
CA SER A 21 5.57 -2.18 -0.29
C SER A 21 4.46 -3.05 0.31
N LEU A 22 3.26 -2.48 0.48
CA LEU A 22 2.12 -3.19 1.05
C LEU A 22 1.11 -3.50 -0.07
N PRO A 23 0.79 -4.77 -0.37
CA PRO A 23 -0.32 -5.07 -1.25
C PRO A 23 -1.65 -4.71 -0.56
N LEU A 24 -2.61 -4.19 -1.33
CA LEU A 24 -3.96 -3.96 -0.84
C LEU A 24 -4.74 -5.28 -0.84
N THR A 25 -4.77 -5.93 0.33
CA THR A 25 -5.49 -7.19 0.57
C THR A 25 -6.76 -6.96 1.38
N ALA A 26 -7.63 -7.97 1.45
CA ALA A 26 -8.85 -7.91 2.26
C ALA A 26 -8.51 -7.66 3.74
N ASP A 27 -7.52 -8.35 4.29
CA ASP A 27 -7.08 -8.18 5.68
C ASP A 27 -6.60 -6.75 5.98
N VAL A 28 -5.85 -6.15 5.05
CA VAL A 28 -5.40 -4.74 5.18
C VAL A 28 -6.61 -3.81 5.22
N VAL A 29 -7.60 -4.01 4.35
CA VAL A 29 -8.82 -3.18 4.38
C VAL A 29 -9.57 -3.39 5.70
N MET A 30 -9.71 -4.64 6.15
CA MET A 30 -10.41 -4.93 7.40
C MET A 30 -9.71 -4.29 8.61
N ASP A 31 -8.38 -4.39 8.67
CA ASP A 31 -7.56 -3.78 9.74
C ASP A 31 -7.65 -2.24 9.71
N ARG A 32 -7.47 -1.63 8.54
CA ARG A 32 -7.41 -0.17 8.40
C ARG A 32 -8.78 0.51 8.49
N ALA A 33 -9.80 -0.09 7.91
CA ALA A 33 -11.15 0.47 7.88
C ALA A 33 -12.04 -0.04 9.02
N GLY A 34 -11.59 -1.04 9.79
CA GLY A 34 -12.34 -1.57 10.93
C GLY A 34 -13.67 -2.24 10.54
N VAL A 35 -13.73 -2.76 9.32
CA VAL A 35 -14.93 -3.39 8.73
C VAL A 35 -14.65 -4.84 8.42
N TYR A 36 -15.64 -5.69 8.63
CA TYR A 36 -15.55 -7.12 8.34
C TYR A 36 -16.39 -7.54 7.13
N ASP A 37 -17.33 -6.68 6.71
CA ASP A 37 -18.16 -6.88 5.52
C ASP A 37 -17.71 -5.94 4.40
N LEU A 38 -16.74 -6.41 3.60
CA LEU A 38 -16.20 -5.67 2.46
C LEU A 38 -17.22 -5.56 1.31
N LEU A 39 -18.14 -6.52 1.20
CA LEU A 39 -19.16 -6.55 0.15
C LEU A 39 -20.19 -5.43 0.31
N ALA A 40 -20.37 -4.91 1.53
CA ALA A 40 -21.26 -3.79 1.81
C ALA A 40 -20.53 -2.43 1.83
N MET A 41 -19.21 -2.39 1.68
CA MET A 41 -18.46 -1.13 1.71
C MET A 41 -18.79 -0.26 0.50
N LYS A 42 -19.06 1.02 0.78
CA LYS A 42 -19.30 2.06 -0.24
C LYS A 42 -18.15 3.04 -0.39
N GLU A 43 -17.36 3.25 0.65
CA GLU A 43 -16.27 4.22 0.65
C GLU A 43 -15.01 3.59 1.25
N LEU A 44 -13.90 3.67 0.50
CA LEU A 44 -12.58 3.26 0.97
C LEU A 44 -11.57 4.38 0.73
N VAL A 45 -10.93 4.80 1.80
CA VAL A 45 -9.91 5.86 1.78
C VAL A 45 -8.66 5.33 2.47
N LEU A 46 -7.64 5.02 1.67
CA LEU A 46 -6.32 4.59 2.15
C LEU A 46 -5.25 5.48 1.51
N ARG A 47 -4.68 6.39 2.29
CA ARG A 47 -3.74 7.40 1.80
C ARG A 47 -2.39 7.26 2.47
N ASP A 48 -1.33 7.37 1.68
CA ASP A 48 0.07 7.24 2.14
C ASP A 48 0.37 5.90 2.84
N GLU A 49 -0.30 4.83 2.41
CA GLU A 49 -0.15 3.46 2.92
C GLU A 49 0.89 2.65 2.13
N GLU A 50 1.65 3.30 1.24
CA GLU A 50 2.69 2.67 0.41
C GLU A 50 2.15 1.52 -0.45
N LEU A 51 0.86 1.57 -0.78
CA LEU A 51 0.22 0.50 -1.54
C LEU A 51 0.84 0.40 -2.92
N THR A 52 1.32 -0.78 -3.29
CA THR A 52 1.99 -1.01 -4.59
C THR A 52 1.13 -1.76 -5.58
N GLU A 53 0.23 -2.60 -5.10
CA GLU A 53 -0.65 -3.42 -5.91
C GLU A 53 -2.01 -3.61 -5.23
N LEU A 54 -3.01 -3.97 -6.03
CA LEU A 54 -4.35 -4.34 -5.58
C LEU A 54 -4.55 -5.83 -5.84
N GLU A 55 -4.84 -6.59 -4.79
CA GLU A 55 -5.09 -8.03 -4.93
C GLU A 55 -6.44 -8.28 -5.63
N PRO A 56 -6.53 -9.21 -6.60
CA PRO A 56 -7.79 -9.48 -7.31
C PRO A 56 -8.93 -9.93 -6.40
N SER A 57 -8.66 -10.72 -5.35
CA SER A 57 -9.70 -11.19 -4.43
C SER A 57 -10.26 -10.04 -3.58
N CYS A 58 -9.40 -9.09 -3.20
CA CYS A 58 -9.78 -7.88 -2.49
C CYS A 58 -10.66 -6.98 -3.36
N ALA A 59 -10.25 -6.75 -4.61
CA ALA A 59 -11.02 -5.97 -5.59
C ALA A 59 -12.42 -6.55 -5.82
N GLN A 60 -12.54 -7.89 -5.89
CA GLN A 60 -13.84 -8.57 -6.00
C GLN A 60 -14.70 -8.41 -4.75
N SER A 61 -14.07 -8.43 -3.57
CA SER A 61 -14.78 -8.27 -2.29
C SER A 61 -15.31 -6.84 -2.12
N LEU A 62 -14.67 -5.86 -2.75
CA LEU A 62 -15.02 -4.44 -2.71
C LEU A 62 -15.90 -3.99 -3.89
N ALA A 63 -16.62 -4.91 -4.54
CA ALA A 63 -17.41 -4.63 -5.74
C ALA A 63 -18.52 -3.56 -5.55
N SER A 64 -18.96 -3.33 -4.32
CA SER A 64 -19.98 -2.31 -3.98
C SER A 64 -19.42 -0.91 -3.74
N LEU A 65 -18.10 -0.71 -3.85
CA LEU A 65 -17.48 0.60 -3.64
C LEU A 65 -18.02 1.63 -4.64
N GLU A 66 -18.42 2.77 -4.08
CA GLU A 66 -18.84 3.98 -4.79
C GLU A 66 -17.73 5.04 -4.79
N ILE A 67 -16.92 5.08 -3.73
CA ILE A 67 -15.84 6.05 -3.55
C ILE A 67 -14.55 5.30 -3.19
N LEU A 68 -13.49 5.50 -3.98
CA LEU A 68 -12.16 4.94 -3.73
C LEU A 68 -11.08 6.02 -3.79
N SER A 69 -10.40 6.24 -2.67
CA SER A 69 -9.23 7.12 -2.59
C SER A 69 -7.99 6.32 -2.19
N LEU A 70 -7.07 6.15 -3.15
CA LEU A 70 -5.75 5.55 -2.95
C LEU A 70 -4.63 6.58 -3.20
N SER A 71 -4.89 7.84 -2.89
CA SER A 71 -3.93 8.93 -3.12
C SER A 71 -2.66 8.79 -2.27
N HIS A 72 -1.52 9.26 -2.80
CA HIS A 72 -0.21 9.21 -2.15
C HIS A 72 0.32 7.79 -1.90
N ASN A 73 -0.22 6.79 -2.59
CA ASN A 73 0.35 5.43 -2.64
C ASN A 73 1.38 5.30 -3.76
N ARG A 74 1.90 4.09 -3.94
CA ARG A 74 2.94 3.72 -4.92
C ARG A 74 2.42 2.73 -5.97
N LEU A 75 1.11 2.75 -6.22
CA LEU A 75 0.48 1.91 -7.24
C LEU A 75 1.17 2.18 -8.58
N SER A 76 1.67 1.15 -9.24
CA SER A 76 2.31 1.24 -10.55
C SER A 76 1.38 0.77 -11.68
N SER A 77 0.27 0.12 -11.33
CA SER A 77 -0.70 -0.47 -12.23
C SER A 77 -2.13 -0.26 -11.72
N LEU A 78 -3.09 -0.27 -12.65
CA LEU A 78 -4.53 -0.23 -12.38
C LEU A 78 -5.18 -1.60 -12.62
N GLU A 79 -4.40 -2.66 -12.56
CA GLU A 79 -4.92 -4.02 -12.59
C GLU A 79 -5.98 -4.24 -11.50
N ASN A 80 -6.97 -5.06 -11.82
CA ASN A 80 -8.11 -5.40 -10.95
C ASN A 80 -9.14 -4.29 -10.71
N PHE A 81 -8.93 -3.06 -11.20
CA PHE A 81 -9.94 -1.99 -11.10
C PHE A 81 -11.23 -2.27 -11.88
N GLN A 82 -11.17 -3.20 -12.85
CA GLN A 82 -12.34 -3.67 -13.61
C GLN A 82 -13.44 -4.28 -12.72
N HIS A 83 -13.13 -4.69 -11.48
CA HIS A 83 -14.09 -5.25 -10.54
C HIS A 83 -14.94 -4.20 -9.83
N PHE A 84 -14.54 -2.92 -9.88
CA PHE A 84 -15.25 -1.83 -9.23
C PHE A 84 -16.38 -1.27 -10.11
N GLY A 85 -17.45 -2.06 -10.29
CA GLY A 85 -18.55 -1.70 -11.19
C GLY A 85 -19.43 -0.53 -10.71
N ASN A 86 -19.37 -0.18 -9.43
CA ASN A 86 -20.21 0.84 -8.81
C ASN A 86 -19.47 2.16 -8.50
N LEU A 87 -18.19 2.29 -8.91
CA LEU A 87 -17.42 3.50 -8.60
C LEU A 87 -18.01 4.74 -9.27
N ILE A 88 -18.22 5.76 -8.46
CA ILE A 88 -18.64 7.09 -8.84
C ILE A 88 -17.43 8.03 -8.76
N GLU A 89 -16.58 7.85 -7.75
CA GLU A 89 -15.39 8.67 -7.54
C GLU A 89 -14.15 7.81 -7.32
N VAL A 90 -13.10 8.10 -8.08
CA VAL A 90 -11.79 7.45 -7.93
C VAL A 90 -10.69 8.51 -7.85
N SER A 91 -9.89 8.44 -6.79
CA SER A 91 -8.78 9.36 -6.53
C SER A 91 -7.46 8.60 -6.45
N LEU A 92 -6.63 8.77 -7.47
CA LEU A 92 -5.33 8.13 -7.63
C LEU A 92 -4.28 9.23 -7.80
N ALA A 93 -3.73 9.71 -6.68
CA ALA A 93 -2.59 10.61 -6.72
C ALA A 93 -1.30 9.79 -6.68
N PHE A 94 -0.66 9.63 -7.83
CA PHE A 94 0.62 8.95 -7.96
C PHE A 94 1.74 9.83 -7.42
N ARG A 95 2.61 9.29 -6.56
CA ARG A 95 3.94 9.87 -6.43
C ARG A 95 4.73 9.44 -7.66
N PHE A 96 4.97 10.38 -8.57
CA PHE A 96 5.84 10.16 -9.73
C PHE A 96 7.17 9.56 -9.26
N CYS A 97 7.47 8.32 -9.67
CA CYS A 97 8.84 7.84 -9.68
C CYS A 97 9.54 8.49 -10.88
N SER A 98 10.52 9.34 -10.60
CA SER A 98 11.51 9.84 -11.57
C SER A 98 12.64 8.84 -11.75
#